data_AF-A0A8T7D7B0-F1
#
_entry.id   AF-A0A8T7D7B0-F1
#
_cell.length_a   1.000
_cell.length_b   1.000
_cell.length_c   1.000
_cell.angle_alpha   90.00
_cell.angle_beta   90.00
_cell.angle_gamma   90.00
#
_symmetry.space_group_name_H-M   'P 1'
#
loop_
_entity.id
_entity.type
_entity.pdbx_description
1 polymer ?
#
loop_
_entity_poly.entity_id
_entity_poly.type
_entity_poly.pdbx_seq_one_letter_code
_entity_poly.pdbx_strand_id
1 'polypeptide(L)' 'MAVDYGKLTDSVDKEKASESVDQDKLKSSVSSDGVDYEQAADSVDKDKAKESVDVDKAKSALGY' A
#
# COMPACT_ATOMS: atom_id res chain seq x y z
N MET A 1 -4.89 22.90 7.09
CA MET A 1 -5.49 21.62 6.68
C MET A 1 -5.18 20.59 7.73
N ALA A 2 -6.21 20.05 8.38
CA ALA A 2 -6.04 18.86 9.22
C ALA A 2 -6.19 17.67 8.27
N VAL A 3 -5.13 16.88 8.10
CA VAL A 3 -5.24 15.60 7.40
C VAL A 3 -5.98 14.65 8.33
N ASP A 4 -7.15 14.20 7.90
CA ASP A 4 -7.91 13.20 8.62
C ASP A 4 -7.35 11.81 8.29
N TYR A 5 -6.32 11.40 9.04
CA TYR A 5 -5.67 10.10 8.85
C TYR A 5 -6.62 8.91 9.05
N GLY A 6 -7.70 9.09 9.82
CA GLY A 6 -8.76 8.10 9.97
C GLY A 6 -9.51 7.91 8.66
N LYS A 7 -9.95 9.00 8.03
CA LYS A 7 -10.57 8.93 6.69
C LYS A 7 -9.59 8.50 5.60
N LEU A 8 -8.32 8.87 5.71
CA LEU A 8 -7.29 8.45 4.76
C LEU A 8 -7.09 6.92 4.82
N THR A 9 -7.03 6.34 6.01
CA THR A 9 -6.96 4.88 6.14
C THR A 9 -8.26 4.19 5.71
N ASP A 10 -9.40 4.84 5.89
CA ASP A 10 -10.71 4.37 5.39
C ASP A 10 -10.88 4.52 3.86
N SER A 11 -10.02 5.34 3.22
CA SER A 11 -9.91 5.44 1.77
C SER A 11 -9.03 4.37 1.15
N VAL A 12 -8.34 3.58 1.97
CA VAL A 12 -7.55 2.43 1.51
C VAL A 12 -8.35 1.16 1.77
N ASP A 13 -8.72 0.47 0.71
CA ASP A 13 -9.23 -0.89 0.79
C ASP A 13 -8.09 -1.83 1.19
N LYS A 14 -8.10 -2.25 2.46
CA LYS A 14 -7.05 -3.10 3.03
C LYS A 14 -7.03 -4.49 2.40
N GLU A 15 -8.16 -4.99 1.92
CA GLU A 15 -8.24 -6.31 1.30
C GLU A 15 -7.52 -6.27 -0.04
N LYS A 16 -7.90 -5.32 -0.91
CA LYS A 16 -7.21 -5.09 -2.19
C LYS A 16 -5.74 -4.69 -2.03
N ALA A 17 -5.45 -3.85 -1.03
CA ALA A 17 -4.06 -3.46 -0.74
C ALA A 17 -3.22 -4.68 -0.34
N SER A 18 -3.81 -5.64 0.38
CA SER A 18 -3.13 -6.90 0.70
C SER A 18 -2.93 -7.78 -0.54
N GLU A 19 -3.91 -7.82 -1.45
CA GLU A 19 -3.78 -8.52 -2.74
C GLU A 19 -2.75 -7.89 -3.70
N SER A 20 -2.42 -6.62 -3.50
CA SER A 20 -1.35 -5.95 -4.24
C SER A 20 0.06 -6.35 -3.76
N VAL A 21 0.16 -7.09 -2.65
CA VAL A 21 1.43 -7.58 -2.11
C VAL A 21 1.59 -9.06 -2.42
N ASP A 22 2.60 -9.39 -3.21
CA ASP A 22 3.04 -10.76 -3.43
C ASP A 22 3.82 -11.24 -2.20
N GLN A 23 3.14 -11.98 -1.33
CA GLN A 23 3.74 -12.47 -0.09
C GLN A 23 4.89 -13.46 -0.32
N ASP A 24 4.87 -14.23 -1.40
CA ASP A 24 5.95 -15.18 -1.70
C ASP A 24 7.21 -14.43 -2.15
N LYS A 25 7.03 -13.40 -2.97
CA LYS A 25 8.12 -12.53 -3.42
C LYS A 25 8.65 -11.64 -2.29
N LEU A 26 7.78 -11.14 -1.42
CA LEU A 26 8.15 -10.42 -0.20
C LEU A 26 8.91 -11.31 0.78
N LYS A 27 8.53 -12.59 0.91
CA LYS A 27 9.29 -13.54 1.73
C LYS A 27 10.64 -13.85 1.10
N SER A 28 10.72 -13.95 -0.22
CA SER A 28 11.99 -14.15 -0.92
C SER A 28 12.95 -12.97 -0.79
N SER A 29 12.42 -11.75 -0.61
CA SER A 29 13.24 -10.56 -0.37
C SER A 29 13.79 -10.49 1.05
N VAL A 30 13.24 -11.27 1.98
CA VAL A 30 13.77 -11.43 3.34
C VAL A 30 14.70 -12.64 3.36
N SER A 31 15.99 -12.37 3.49
CA SER A 31 17.04 -13.39 3.59
C SER A 31 17.74 -13.33 4.95
N SER A 32 18.51 -14.37 5.27
CA SER A 32 19.27 -14.43 6.54
C SER A 32 20.25 -13.26 6.73
N ASP A 33 20.73 -12.67 5.63
CA ASP A 33 21.65 -11.53 5.63
C ASP A 33 20.94 -10.16 5.71
N GLY A 34 19.61 -10.11 5.56
CA GLY A 34 18.85 -8.87 5.65
C GLY A 34 17.61 -8.81 4.74
N VAL A 35 17.07 -7.59 4.59
CA VAL A 35 15.92 -7.32 3.73
C VAL A 35 16.42 -6.65 2.45
N ASP A 36 16.15 -7.28 1.31
CA ASP A 36 16.33 -6.67 0.00
C ASP A 36 15.13 -5.77 -0.29
N TYR A 37 15.29 -4.48 0.00
CA TYR A 37 14.23 -3.49 -0.15
C TYR A 37 13.82 -3.28 -1.61
N GLU A 38 14.72 -3.53 -2.58
CA GLU A 38 14.38 -3.45 -4.00
C GLU A 38 13.43 -4.58 -4.38
N GLN A 39 13.75 -5.82 -4.01
CA GLN A 39 12.83 -6.93 -4.22
C GLN A 39 11.54 -6.79 -3.40
N ALA A 40 11.62 -6.29 -2.16
CA ALA A 40 10.44 -6.05 -1.35
C ALA A 40 9.52 -5.00 -2.01
N ALA A 41 10.08 -3.94 -2.61
CA ALA A 41 9.30 -2.98 -3.37
C ALA A 41 8.74 -3.59 -4.67
N ASP A 42 9.48 -4.50 -5.30
CA ASP A 42 9.05 -5.23 -6.51
C ASP A 42 8.00 -6.33 -6.21
N SER A 43 7.83 -6.70 -4.94
CA SER A 43 6.73 -7.53 -4.46
C SER A 43 5.42 -6.76 -4.33
N VAL A 44 5.45 -5.43 -4.42
CA VAL A 44 4.25 -4.59 -4.38
C VAL A 44 3.86 -4.21 -5.80
N ASP A 45 2.71 -4.70 -6.23
CA ASP A 45 2.08 -4.28 -7.48
C ASP A 45 1.50 -2.87 -7.30
N LYS A 46 2.20 -1.88 -7.86
CA LYS A 46 1.83 -0.46 -7.73
C LYS A 46 0.51 -0.13 -8.44
N ASP A 47 0.12 -0.89 -9.45
CA ASP A 47 -1.12 -0.60 -10.17
C ASP A 47 -2.31 -1.14 -9.38
N LYS A 48 -2.23 -2.36 -8.85
CA LYS A 48 -3.23 -2.86 -7.88
C LYS A 48 -3.28 -2.03 -6.60
N ALA A 49 -2.13 -1.61 -6.08
CA ALA A 49 -2.06 -0.78 -4.88
C ALA A 49 -2.79 0.56 -5.09
N LYS A 50 -2.72 1.17 -6.29
CA LYS A 50 -3.50 2.37 -6.62
C LYS A 50 -4.99 2.08 -6.70
N GLU A 51 -5.41 0.94 -7.27
CA GLU A 51 -6.82 0.53 -7.31
C GLU A 51 -7.40 0.29 -5.90
N SER A 52 -6.52 0.05 -4.93
CA SER A 52 -6.88 -0.08 -3.51
C SER A 52 -7.15 1.28 -2.85
N VAL A 53 -6.82 2.39 -3.50
CA VAL A 53 -6.96 3.75 -2.96
C VAL A 53 -8.13 4.46 -3.63
N ASP A 54 -9.12 4.82 -2.83
CA ASP A 54 -10.19 5.73 -3.23
C ASP A 54 -9.66 7.17 -3.21
N VAL A 55 -9.27 7.65 -4.39
CA VAL A 55 -8.66 8.97 -4.57
C VAL A 55 -9.62 10.10 -4.18
N ASP A 56 -10.93 9.96 -4.41
CA ASP A 56 -11.92 10.98 -4.07
C ASP A 56 -12.10 11.10 -2.56
N LYS A 57 -12.14 9.95 -1.87
CA LYS A 57 -12.17 9.89 -0.41
C LYS A 57 -10.85 10.34 0.23
N ALA A 58 -9.72 10.00 -0.37
CA ALA A 58 -8.39 10.46 0.05
C ALA A 58 -8.25 11.98 -0.09
N LYS A 59 -8.70 12.57 -1.20
CA LYS A 59 -8.74 14.03 -1.40
C LYS A 59 -9.59 14.72 -0.33
N SER A 60 -10.78 14.19 -0.06
CA SER A 60 -11.65 14.69 1.00
C SER A 60 -10.99 14.61 2.39
N ALA A 61 -10.23 13.55 2.67
CA ALA A 61 -9.48 13.37 3.92
C ALA A 61 -8.29 14.34 4.05
N LEU A 62 -7.68 14.73 2.93
CA LEU A 62 -6.61 15.72 2.87
C LEU A 62 -7.15 17.17 2.96
N GLY A 63 -8.46 17.36 2.85
CA GLY A 63 -9.12 18.66 2.90
C GLY A 63 -9.09 19.42 1.57
N TYR A 64 -9.02 18.69 0.44
CA TYR A 64 -9.23 19.22 -0.92
C TYR A 64 -10.71 19.21 -1.31
#